data_AF-A0A2N7QW60-F1
#
_entry.id   AF-A0A2N7QW60-F1
#
_cell.length_a   1.000
_cell.length_b   1.000
_cell.length_c   1.000
_cell.angle_alpha   90.00
_cell.angle_beta   90.00
_cell.angle_gamma   90.00
#
_symmetry.space_group_name_H-M   'P 1'
#
loop_
_entity.id
_entity.type
_entity.pdbx_description
1 polymer ?
#
loop_
_entity_poly.entity_id
_entity_poly.type
_entity_poly.pdbx_seq_one_letter_code
_entity_poly.pdbx_strand_id
1 'polypeptide(L)'
;MTEYGYILGFALVVVLGPIFAFFISLGGDDDTLARSFADQTVSVGGQQLPASKLEVIYRPPTMQERYGCNASWICRTTDGAYLLAMAQGEVKRGVMVVTWTWRQLTEQRARRAMVNDQPAYRAAFHD
;
A
#
# COMPACT_ATOMS: atom_id res chain seq x y z
N MET A 1 3.11 -14.26 37.58
CA MET A 1 2.84 -12.96 36.94
C MET A 1 4.12 -12.17 37.01
N THR A 2 4.84 -12.02 35.90
CA THR A 2 6.04 -11.18 35.86
C THR A 2 6.25 -10.72 34.41
N GLU A 3 6.32 -9.41 34.25
CA GLU A 3 6.11 -8.58 33.06
C GLU A 3 7.12 -8.76 31.91
N TYR A 4 7.94 -9.81 31.93
CA TYR A 4 9.08 -9.99 31.02
C TYR A 4 8.72 -10.61 29.66
N GLY A 5 7.54 -11.21 29.51
CA GLY A 5 7.10 -11.82 28.25
C GLY A 5 6.71 -10.80 27.16
N TYR A 6 6.28 -9.60 27.54
CA TYR A 6 5.80 -8.58 26.59
C TYR A 6 6.94 -7.77 25.98
N ILE A 7 8.04 -7.58 26.71
CA ILE A 7 9.18 -6.78 26.25
C ILE A 7 9.95 -7.51 25.14
N LEU A 8 10.04 -8.85 25.20
CA LEU A 8 10.69 -9.65 24.16
C LEU A 8 9.90 -9.69 22.85
N GLY A 9 8.57 -9.73 22.92
CA GLY A 9 7.71 -9.68 21.73
C GLY A 9 7.78 -8.33 21.00
N PHE A 10 7.91 -7.23 21.74
CA PHE A 10 8.01 -5.89 21.18
C PHE A 10 9.36 -5.65 20.49
N ALA A 11 10.45 -6.16 21.07
CA ALA A 11 11.78 -6.04 20.49
C ALA A 11 11.89 -6.77 19.13
N LEU A 12 11.18 -7.88 18.92
CA LEU A 12 11.24 -8.61 17.66
C LEU A 12 10.52 -7.88 16.51
N VAL A 13 9.41 -7.20 16.79
CA VAL A 13 8.64 -6.43 15.80
C VAL A 13 9.40 -5.14 15.39
N VAL A 14 10.07 -4.49 16.34
CA VAL A 14 10.83 -3.26 16.07
C VAL A 14 12.13 -3.54 15.30
N VAL A 15 12.73 -4.73 15.47
CA VAL A 15 13.99 -5.10 14.77
C VAL A 15 13.73 -5.74 13.40
N LEU A 16 12.57 -6.36 13.16
CA LEU A 16 12.21 -6.93 11.85
C LEU A 16 11.42 -5.97 10.93
N GLY A 17 10.76 -4.95 11.49
CA GLY A 17 10.16 -3.85 10.72
C GLY A 17 11.09 -3.18 9.68
N PRO A 18 12.38 -2.90 9.98
CA PRO A 18 13.28 -2.27 9.02
C PRO A 18 13.72 -3.18 7.87
N ILE A 19 13.51 -4.51 7.93
CA ILE A 19 13.86 -5.40 6.80
C ILE A 19 12.82 -5.29 5.68
N PHE A 20 11.55 -5.00 5.99
CA PHE A 20 10.53 -4.68 4.98
C PHE A 20 10.71 -3.28 4.35
N ALA A 21 11.48 -2.40 4.99
CA ALA A 21 11.83 -1.09 4.47
C ALA A 21 13.01 -1.12 3.46
N PHE A 22 13.61 -2.29 3.20
CA PHE A 22 14.78 -2.40 2.34
C PHE A 22 14.48 -2.55 0.84
N PHE A 23 13.21 -2.49 0.43
CA PHE A 23 12.84 -2.27 -0.99
C PHE A 23 12.65 -0.78 -1.33
N ILE A 24 13.27 0.11 -0.55
CA ILE A 24 13.33 1.54 -0.86
C ILE A 24 14.62 1.84 -1.61
N SER A 25 14.53 1.96 -2.94
CA SER A 25 15.36 2.89 -3.71
C SER A 25 14.90 3.00 -5.15
N LEU A 26 14.17 4.10 -5.45
CA LEU A 26 14.50 5.09 -6.49
C LEU A 26 13.42 6.20 -6.56
N GLY A 27 13.74 7.39 -6.04
CA GLY A 27 13.05 8.67 -6.34
C GLY A 27 12.10 9.16 -5.24
N GLY A 28 12.37 10.33 -4.66
CA GLY A 28 11.64 10.90 -3.51
C GLY A 28 10.13 11.15 -3.67
N ASP A 29 9.55 10.85 -4.83
CA ASP A 29 8.11 10.81 -5.06
C ASP A 29 7.45 9.57 -4.45
N ASP A 30 8.13 8.41 -4.43
CA ASP A 30 7.55 7.16 -3.92
C ASP A 30 7.41 7.16 -2.40
N ASP A 31 8.39 7.71 -1.67
CA ASP A 31 8.31 7.91 -0.22
C ASP A 31 7.18 8.88 0.16
N THR A 32 6.97 9.91 -0.66
CA THR A 32 5.88 10.88 -0.47
C THR A 32 4.52 10.22 -0.70
N LEU A 33 4.39 9.40 -1.74
CA LEU A 33 3.20 8.59 -2.01
C LEU A 33 2.93 7.60 -0.86
N ALA A 34 3.95 6.86 -0.41
CA ALA A 34 3.85 5.90 0.69
C ALA A 34 3.39 6.54 2.01
N ARG A 35 3.95 7.70 2.37
CA ARG A 35 3.48 8.46 3.53
C ARG A 35 2.04 8.94 3.35
N SER A 36 1.73 9.54 2.20
CA SER A 36 0.38 10.05 1.93
C SER A 36 -0.69 8.96 1.95
N PHE A 37 -0.32 7.73 1.55
CA PHE A 37 -1.17 6.55 1.61
C PHE A 37 -1.44 6.13 3.06
N ALA A 38 -0.40 6.04 3.89
CA ALA A 38 -0.51 5.58 5.28
C ALA A 38 -1.46 6.47 6.12
N ASP A 39 -1.53 7.76 5.78
CA ASP A 39 -2.41 8.75 6.42
C ASP A 39 -3.89 8.65 5.96
N GLN A 40 -4.20 7.88 4.91
CA GLN A 40 -5.56 7.76 4.41
C GLN A 40 -6.45 6.90 5.32
N THR A 41 -7.73 7.22 5.32
CA THR A 41 -8.79 6.35 5.87
C THR A 41 -9.72 5.94 4.73
N VAL A 42 -9.97 4.65 4.58
CA VAL A 42 -10.85 4.07 3.56
C VAL A 42 -12.11 3.51 4.20
N SER A 43 -13.23 3.54 3.50
CA SER A 43 -14.47 2.87 3.91
C SER A 43 -14.63 1.56 3.14
N VAL A 44 -14.78 0.44 3.85
CA VAL A 44 -15.01 -0.89 3.29
C VAL A 44 -16.21 -1.49 3.98
N GLY A 45 -17.26 -1.81 3.22
CA GLY A 45 -18.49 -2.39 3.80
C GLY A 45 -19.16 -1.51 4.87
N GLY A 46 -18.96 -0.19 4.82
CA GLY A 46 -19.48 0.76 5.81
C GLY A 46 -18.57 0.98 7.03
N GLN A 47 -17.46 0.24 7.15
CA GLN A 47 -16.47 0.42 8.21
C GLN A 47 -15.30 1.29 7.74
N GLN A 48 -14.91 2.27 8.55
CA GLN A 48 -13.70 3.05 8.31
C GLN A 48 -12.47 2.30 8.82
N LEU A 49 -11.46 2.19 7.95
CA LEU A 49 -10.20 1.50 8.20
C LEU A 49 -9.05 2.40 7.79
N PRO A 50 -8.00 2.54 8.63
CA PRO A 50 -6.80 3.24 8.22
C PRO A 50 -6.08 2.43 7.14
N ALA A 51 -5.62 3.11 6.09
CA ALA A 51 -4.92 2.48 4.97
C ALA A 51 -3.62 1.78 5.39
N SER A 52 -2.99 2.24 6.47
CA SER A 52 -1.82 1.59 7.09
C SER A 52 -2.08 0.18 7.62
N LYS A 53 -3.34 -0.23 7.81
CA LYS A 53 -3.73 -1.60 8.16
C LYS A 53 -4.00 -2.50 6.95
N LEU A 54 -3.94 -1.96 5.74
CA LEU A 54 -4.13 -2.73 4.52
C LEU A 54 -2.82 -3.39 4.11
N GLU A 55 -2.90 -4.64 3.69
CA GLU A 55 -1.77 -5.32 3.07
C GLU A 55 -1.68 -4.87 1.61
N VAL A 56 -0.57 -4.23 1.22
CA VAL A 56 -0.35 -3.86 -0.18
C VAL A 56 0.25 -5.06 -0.92
N ILE A 57 -0.60 -5.78 -1.65
CA ILE A 57 -0.22 -7.02 -2.34
C ILE A 57 0.42 -6.78 -3.71
N TYR A 58 0.15 -5.62 -4.34
CA TYR A 58 0.76 -5.29 -5.62
C TYR A 58 0.91 -3.79 -5.82
N ARG A 59 2.08 -3.37 -6.30
CA ARG A 59 2.42 -1.98 -6.63
C ARG A 59 3.04 -1.95 -8.04
N PRO A 60 2.24 -1.74 -9.10
CA PRO A 60 2.79 -1.44 -10.42
C PRO A 60 3.67 -0.18 -10.36
N PRO A 61 4.62 -0.05 -11.31
CA PRO A 61 5.46 1.14 -11.43
C PRO A 61 4.62 2.41 -11.51
N THR A 62 5.02 3.43 -10.75
CA THR A 62 4.41 4.77 -10.81
C THR A 62 4.68 5.38 -12.18
N MET A 63 3.62 5.89 -12.82
CA MET A 63 3.73 6.61 -14.08
C MET A 63 3.98 8.08 -13.77
N GLN A 64 5.18 8.58 -14.08
CA GLN A 64 5.47 10.01 -13.99
C GLN A 64 4.89 10.77 -15.17
N GLU A 65 4.33 11.94 -14.89
CA GLU A 65 3.86 12.90 -15.87
C GLU A 65 4.61 14.22 -15.69
N ARG A 66 4.58 15.09 -16.71
CA ARG A 66 5.36 16.34 -16.74
C ARG A 66 5.11 17.27 -15.53
N TYR A 67 3.93 17.19 -14.93
CA TYR A 67 3.52 18.03 -13.79
C TYR A 67 2.83 17.24 -12.68
N GLY A 68 3.06 15.92 -12.61
CA GLY A 68 2.35 15.05 -11.68
C GLY A 68 2.81 13.60 -11.71
N CYS A 69 2.11 12.75 -10.96
CA CYS A 69 2.34 11.31 -10.95
C CYS A 69 1.02 10.57 -10.81
N ASN A 70 0.95 9.39 -11.44
CA ASN A 70 -0.16 8.47 -11.30
C ASN A 70 0.36 7.14 -10.76
N ALA A 71 -0.19 6.70 -9.63
CA ALA A 71 0.11 5.40 -9.05
C ALA A 71 -1.19 4.65 -8.79
N SER A 72 -1.12 3.32 -8.84
CA SER A 72 -2.25 2.49 -8.45
C SER A 72 -1.73 1.31 -7.67
N TRP A 73 -2.31 1.00 -6.52
CA TRP A 73 -1.90 -0.12 -5.66
C TRP A 73 -3.09 -1.03 -5.42
N ILE A 74 -2.83 -2.34 -5.41
CA ILE A 74 -3.83 -3.32 -5.00
C ILE A 74 -3.54 -3.68 -3.56
N CYS A 75 -4.56 -3.53 -2.73
CA CYS A 75 -4.51 -3.78 -1.31
C CYS A 75 -5.51 -4.87 -0.93
N ARG A 76 -5.25 -5.54 0.19
CA ARG A 76 -6.11 -6.54 0.79
C ARG A 76 -6.40 -6.17 2.23
N THR A 77 -7.67 -6.26 2.64
CA THR A 77 -8.04 -6.14 4.06
C THR A 77 -7.74 -7.45 4.79
N THR A 78 -7.64 -7.40 6.12
CA THR A 78 -7.53 -8.60 6.97
C THR A 78 -8.67 -9.58 6.74
N ASP A 79 -9.84 -9.08 6.37
CA ASP A 79 -11.05 -9.87 6.13
C ASP A 79 -11.12 -10.41 4.69
N GLY A 80 -10.08 -10.18 3.89
CA GLY A 80 -9.92 -10.73 2.55
C GLY A 80 -10.56 -9.90 1.43
N ALA A 81 -11.05 -8.69 1.70
CA ALA A 81 -11.58 -7.81 0.67
C ALA A 81 -10.44 -7.17 -0.13
N TYR A 82 -10.58 -7.11 -1.46
CA TYR A 82 -9.61 -6.47 -2.34
C TYR A 82 -9.99 -5.02 -2.61
N LEU A 83 -9.00 -4.15 -2.58
CA LEU A 83 -9.14 -2.72 -2.82
C LEU A 83 -8.13 -2.27 -3.87
N LEU A 84 -8.57 -1.37 -4.74
CA LEU A 84 -7.72 -0.59 -5.62
C LEU A 84 -7.59 0.82 -5.04
N ALA A 85 -6.38 1.18 -4.66
CA ALA A 85 -6.00 2.55 -4.32
C ALA A 85 -5.40 3.19 -5.57
N MET A 86 -5.88 4.37 -5.95
CA MET A 86 -5.34 5.14 -7.09
C MET A 86 -4.90 6.49 -6.55
N ALA A 87 -3.63 6.82 -6.72
CA ALA A 87 -3.08 8.12 -6.40
C ALA A 87 -2.92 8.95 -7.66
N GLN A 88 -3.32 10.21 -7.57
CA GLN A 88 -3.00 11.25 -8.53
C GLN A 88 -2.27 12.36 -7.77
N GLY A 89 -0.99 12.55 -8.10
CA GLY A 89 -0.16 13.65 -7.63
C GLY A 89 -0.17 14.78 -8.64
N GLU A 90 -0.39 16.01 -8.19
CA GLU A 90 -0.32 17.22 -9.00
C GLU A 90 0.56 18.26 -8.32
N VAL A 91 1.46 18.91 -9.07
CA VAL A 91 2.26 20.02 -8.54
C VAL A 91 1.45 21.32 -8.58
N LYS A 92 1.08 21.85 -7.41
CA LYS A 92 0.37 23.12 -7.25
C LYS A 92 1.23 24.11 -6.47
N ARG A 93 1.55 25.24 -7.10
CA ARG A 93 2.39 26.31 -6.50
C ARG A 93 3.74 25.81 -5.95
N GLY A 94 4.35 24.84 -6.64
CA GLY A 94 5.63 24.23 -6.23
C GLY A 94 5.52 23.14 -5.16
N VAL A 95 4.30 22.76 -4.74
CA VAL A 95 4.06 21.69 -3.77
C VAL A 95 3.33 20.53 -4.44
N MET A 96 3.76 19.30 -4.20
CA MET A 96 3.05 18.10 -4.65
C MET A 96 1.81 17.86 -3.79
N VAL A 97 0.64 17.82 -4.41
CA VAL A 97 -0.63 17.49 -3.77
C VAL A 97 -1.07 16.12 -4.27
N VAL A 98 -1.14 15.15 -3.36
CA VAL A 98 -1.57 13.77 -3.67
C VAL A 98 -3.03 13.58 -3.29
N THR A 99 -3.83 13.09 -4.23
CA THR A 99 -5.23 12.71 -4.01
C THR A 99 -5.39 11.21 -4.19
N TRP A 100 -5.98 10.54 -3.21
CA TRP A 100 -6.26 9.11 -3.25
C TRP A 100 -7.73 8.84 -3.55
N THR A 101 -7.98 7.92 -4.49
CA THR A 101 -9.30 7.38 -4.78
C THR A 101 -9.30 5.88 -4.52
N TRP A 102 -10.34 5.39 -3.87
CA TRP A 102 -10.46 4.00 -3.45
C TRP A 102 -11.62 3.31 -4.16
N ARG A 103 -11.40 2.07 -4.58
CA ARG A 103 -12.46 1.22 -5.17
C ARG A 103 -12.36 -0.20 -4.67
N GLN A 104 -13.48 -0.80 -4.31
CA GLN A 104 -13.52 -2.22 -4.00
C GLN A 104 -13.41 -3.05 -5.29
N LEU A 105 -12.61 -4.11 -5.23
CA LEU A 105 -12.41 -5.06 -6.31
C LEU A 105 -12.97 -6.43 -5.93
N THR A 106 -13.40 -7.17 -6.94
CA THR A 106 -13.54 -8.62 -6.83
C THR A 106 -12.17 -9.27 -6.96
N GLU A 107 -11.99 -10.46 -6.38
CA GLU A 107 -10.75 -11.22 -6.51
C GLU A 107 -10.35 -11.43 -7.97
N GLN A 108 -11.32 -11.76 -8.83
CA GLN A 108 -11.05 -11.96 -10.26
C GLN A 108 -10.48 -10.69 -10.94
N ARG A 109 -10.93 -9.49 -10.53
CA ARG A 109 -10.37 -8.23 -11.05
C ARG A 109 -8.97 -7.96 -10.51
N ALA A 110 -8.72 -8.27 -9.23
CA ALA A 110 -7.38 -8.18 -8.65
C ALA A 110 -6.40 -9.12 -9.37
N ARG A 111 -6.78 -10.38 -9.59
CA ARG A 111 -6.01 -11.38 -10.37
C ARG A 111 -5.68 -10.87 -11.77
N ARG A 112 -6.65 -10.31 -12.49
CA ARG A 112 -6.43 -9.76 -13.84
C ARG A 112 -5.45 -8.60 -13.86
N ALA A 113 -5.47 -7.74 -12.83
CA ALA A 113 -4.55 -6.61 -12.75
C ALA A 113 -3.09 -7.03 -12.52
N MET A 114 -2.86 -8.25 -12.00
CA MET A 114 -1.53 -8.82 -11.75
C MET A 114 -1.10 -9.85 -12.81
N VAL A 115 -1.92 -10.11 -13.85
CA VAL A 115 -1.68 -11.23 -14.78
C VAL A 115 -0.36 -11.11 -15.55
N ASN A 116 0.12 -9.89 -15.76
CA ASN A 116 1.38 -9.61 -16.45
C ASN A 116 2.60 -9.62 -15.50
N ASP A 117 2.38 -9.67 -14.18
CA ASP A 117 3.42 -9.76 -13.15
C ASP A 117 3.27 -11.10 -12.41
N GLN A 118 3.82 -12.16 -13.02
CA GLN A 118 3.75 -13.52 -12.46
C GLN A 118 4.33 -13.64 -11.04
N PRO A 119 5.48 -13.03 -10.70
CA PRO A 119 5.98 -13.03 -9.33
C PRO A 119 4.98 -12.44 -8.32
N ALA A 120 4.42 -11.27 -8.60
CA ALA A 120 3.43 -10.64 -7.73
C ALA A 120 2.14 -11.48 -7.63
N TYR A 121 1.70 -12.06 -8.74
CA TYR A 121 0.55 -12.96 -8.77
C TYR A 121 0.74 -14.15 -7.83
N ARG A 122 1.87 -14.87 -7.94
CA ARG A 122 2.15 -16.05 -7.09
C ARG A 122 2.27 -15.67 -5.62
N ALA A 123 2.92 -14.56 -5.31
CA ALA A 123 3.05 -14.07 -3.95
C ALA A 123 1.67 -13.72 -3.33
N ALA A 124 0.77 -13.11 -4.11
CA ALA A 124 -0.55 -12.68 -3.64
C ALA A 124 -1.58 -13.81 -3.50
N PHE A 125 -1.51 -14.84 -4.36
CA PHE A 125 -2.53 -15.91 -4.44
C PHE A 125 -2.04 -17.30 -4.04
N HIS A 126 -0.74 -17.50 -3.76
CA HIS A 126 -0.14 -18.79 -3.41
C HIS A 126 -0.41 -19.92 -4.42
N ASP A 127 -0.57 -19.55 -5.70
CA ASP A 127 -0.75 -20.46 -6.84
C ASP A 127 0.59 -20.83 -7.52
#